data_AF-A0A6M0F277-F1
#
_entry.id   AF-A0A6M0F277-F1
#
_cell.length_a   1.000
_cell.length_b   1.000
_cell.length_c   1.000
_cell.angle_alpha   90.00
_cell.angle_beta   90.00
_cell.angle_gamma   90.00
#
_symmetry.space_group_name_H-M   'P 1'
#
loop_
_entity.id
_entity.type
_entity.pdbx_description
1 polymer ?
#
loop_
_entity_poly.entity_id
_entity_poly.type
_entity_poly.pdbx_seq_one_letter_code
_entity_poly.pdbx_strand_id
1 'polypeptide(L)' 'MAESPMIGCRVPLEWQLKVRGIAIASGKKEAEVVREAIAKYLGEADPAAIQGILEQHEARLAEVERKLGALGQLIN' A
#
# COMPACT_ATOMS: atom_id res chain seq x y z
N MET A 1 -22.45 13.59 14.23
CA MET A 1 -21.28 12.71 14.45
C MET A 1 -20.12 13.31 13.68
N ALA A 2 -18.92 13.45 14.26
CA ALA A 2 -17.78 13.95 13.49
C ALA A 2 -17.39 12.87 12.48
N GLU A 3 -17.59 13.14 11.19
CA GLU A 3 -17.43 12.16 10.10
C GLU A 3 -15.97 11.73 9.88
N SER A 4 -15.00 12.36 10.56
CA SER A 4 -13.57 12.00 10.49
C SER A 4 -12.81 12.49 11.73
N PRO A 5 -12.76 11.71 12.83
CA PRO A 5 -11.99 12.08 14.01
C PRO A 5 -10.48 12.09 13.69
N MET A 6 -9.76 13.09 14.24
CA MET A 6 -8.31 13.24 14.05
C MET A 6 -7.57 12.89 15.35
N ILE A 7 -6.54 12.06 15.24
CA ILE A 7 -5.65 11.69 16.35
C ILE A 7 -4.22 12.07 15.96
N GLY A 8 -3.51 12.77 16.85
CA GLY A 8 -2.10 13.07 16.72
C GLY A 8 -1.32 12.56 17.93
N CYS A 9 -0.10 12.11 17.72
CA CYS A 9 0.81 11.71 18.80
C CYS A 9 2.25 12.09 18.47
N ARG A 10 3.11 12.14 19.49
CA ARG A 10 4.56 12.25 19.31
C ARG A 10 5.16 10.85 19.28
N VAL A 11 6.10 10.64 18.36
CA VAL A 11 6.82 9.38 18.23
C VAL A 11 8.34 9.66 18.20
N PRO A 12 9.18 8.66 18.52
CA PRO A 12 10.61 8.76 18.28
C PRO A 12 10.93 9.08 16.82
N LEU A 13 12.02 9.83 16.57
CA LEU A 13 12.41 10.27 15.23
C LEU A 13 12.62 9.08 14.29
N GLU A 14 13.23 8.01 14.79
CA GLU A 14 13.49 6.80 14.01
C GLU A 14 12.20 6.12 13.53
N TRP A 15 11.08 6.26 14.25
CA TRP A 15 9.79 5.74 13.80
C TRP A 15 9.21 6.61 12.69
N GLN A 16 9.27 7.93 12.82
CA GLN A 16 8.83 8.85 11.77
C GLN A 16 9.59 8.59 10.46
N LEU A 17 10.92 8.41 10.54
CA LEU A 17 11.76 8.12 9.38
C LEU A 17 11.37 6.79 8.73
N LYS A 18 11.08 5.74 9.51
CA LYS A 18 10.58 4.46 9.00
C LYS A 18 9.23 4.60 8.30
N VAL A 19 8.28 5.30 8.90
CA VAL A 19 6.95 5.55 8.31
C VAL A 19 7.09 6.29 6.98
N ARG A 20 7.93 7.33 6.92
CA ARG A 20 8.25 8.05 5.68
C ARG A 20 8.87 7.14 4.63
N GLY A 21 9.83 6.30 5.01
CA GLY A 21 10.47 5.35 4.10
C GLY A 21 9.47 4.39 3.46
N ILE A 22 8.54 3.85 4.27
CA ILE A 22 7.45 2.99 3.78
C ILE A 22 6.54 3.77 2.83
N ALA A 23 6.11 4.97 3.22
CA ALA A 23 5.23 5.81 2.42
C ALA A 23 5.81 6.09 1.02
N ILE A 24 7.09 6.43 0.94
CA ILE A 24 7.81 6.63 -0.33
C ILE A 24 7.86 5.34 -1.15
N ALA A 25 8.27 4.23 -0.53
CA ALA A 25 8.41 2.96 -1.23
C ALA A 25 7.08 2.40 -1.76
N SER A 26 5.97 2.65 -1.04
CA SER A 26 4.64 2.19 -1.44
C SER A 26 3.84 3.20 -2.28
N GLY A 27 4.36 4.41 -2.49
CA GLY A 27 3.62 5.50 -3.16
C GLY A 27 2.38 5.98 -2.39
N LYS A 28 2.37 5.85 -1.05
CA LYS A 28 1.25 6.21 -0.17
C LYS A 28 1.58 7.45 0.65
N LYS A 29 0.57 8.09 1.25
CA LYS A 29 0.81 9.13 2.27
C LYS A 29 1.18 8.48 3.61
N GLU A 30 2.00 9.16 4.40
CA GLU A 30 2.38 8.71 5.75
C GLU A 30 1.14 8.37 6.61
N ALA A 31 0.07 9.17 6.51
CA ALA A 31 -1.18 8.93 7.23
C ALA A 31 -1.90 7.64 6.80
N GLU A 32 -1.78 7.20 5.54
CA GLU A 32 -2.35 5.94 5.06
C GLU A 32 -1.58 4.75 5.63
N VAL A 33 -0.24 4.85 5.64
CA VAL A 33 0.63 3.85 6.26
C VAL A 33 0.30 3.66 7.75
N VAL A 34 0.10 4.77 8.47
CA VAL A 34 -0.28 4.72 9.90
C VAL A 34 -1.67 4.11 10.09
N ARG A 35 -2.66 4.48 9.27
CA ARG A 35 -4.00 3.88 9.34
C ARG A 35 -3.97 2.37 9.06
N GLU A 36 -3.22 1.94 8.06
CA GLU A 36 -3.05 0.51 7.74
C GLU A 36 -2.38 -0.25 8.90
N ALA A 37 -1.37 0.35 9.53
CA ALA A 37 -0.72 -0.26 10.69
C ALA A 37 -1.68 -0.38 11.89
N ILE A 38 -2.50 0.64 12.14
CA ILE A 38 -3.54 0.61 13.18
C ILE A 38 -4.59 -0.46 12.86
N ALA A 39 -5.11 -0.50 11.63
CA ALA A 39 -6.09 -1.51 11.22
C ALA A 39 -5.54 -2.94 11.37
N LYS A 40 -4.28 -3.17 10.98
CA LYS A 40 -3.58 -4.44 11.20
C LYS A 40 -3.44 -4.79 12.68
N TYR A 41 -3.06 -3.82 13.52
CA TYR A 41 -2.91 -4.01 14.96
C TYR A 41 -4.25 -4.35 15.65
N LEU A 42 -5.34 -3.70 15.21
CA LEU A 42 -6.69 -3.93 15.73
C LEU A 42 -7.35 -5.21 15.18
N GLY A 43 -6.70 -5.90 14.24
CA GLY A 43 -7.28 -7.08 13.57
C GLY A 43 -8.42 -6.73 12.60
N GLU A 44 -8.58 -5.46 12.23
CA GLU A 44 -9.57 -4.98 11.24
C GLU A 44 -9.06 -5.10 9.80
N ALA A 45 -7.89 -5.71 9.59
CA ALA A 45 -7.42 -6.04 8.27
C ALA A 45 -8.28 -7.18 7.71
N ASP A 46 -9.42 -6.83 7.11
CA ASP A 46 -10.33 -7.75 6.45
C ASP A 46 -9.55 -8.61 5.46
N PRO A 47 -9.41 -9.93 5.71
CA PRO A 47 -8.71 -10.83 4.81
C PRO A 47 -9.25 -10.78 3.39
N ALA A 48 -10.56 -10.50 3.21
CA ALA A 48 -11.17 -10.35 1.90
C ALA A 48 -10.69 -9.09 1.17
N ALA A 49 -10.49 -7.97 1.89
CA ALA A 49 -9.93 -6.76 1.32
C ALA A 49 -8.46 -6.95 0.90
N ILE A 50 -7.68 -7.71 1.68
CA ILE A 50 -6.29 -8.07 1.32
C ILE A 50 -6.28 -8.94 0.06
N GLN A 51 -7.18 -9.93 -0.02
CA GLN A 51 -7.30 -10.80 -1.17
C GLN A 51 -7.64 -10.03 -2.45
N GLY A 52 -8.61 -9.10 -2.40
CA GLY A 52 -8.95 -8.27 -3.57
C GLY A 52 -7.80 -7.39 -4.05
N ILE A 53 -6.96 -6.87 -3.14
CA ILE A 53 -5.76 -6.10 -3.51
C ILE A 53 -4.72 -7.00 -4.19
N LEU A 54 -4.54 -8.23 -3.70
CA LEU A 54 -3.62 -9.20 -4.31
C LEU A 54 -4.07 -9.57 -5.72
N GLU A 55 -5.36 -9.87 -5.90
CA GLU A 55 -5.95 -10.16 -7.22
C GLU A 55 -5.78 -9.00 -8.19
N GLN A 56 -5.97 -7.75 -7.73
CA GLN A 56 -5.74 -6.57 -8.55
C GLN A 56 -4.26 -6.40 -8.93
N HIS A 57 -3.34 -6.70 -8.02
CA HIS A 57 -1.90 -6.62 -8.28
C HIS A 57 -1.44 -7.69 -9.27
N GLU A 58 -1.94 -8.93 -9.14
CA GLU A 58 -1.68 -10.01 -10.09
C GLU A 58 -2.18 -9.66 -11.49
N ALA A 59 -3.39 -9.09 -11.62
CA ALA A 59 -3.92 -8.65 -12.90
C ALA A 59 -3.05 -7.55 -13.55
N ARG A 60 -2.54 -6.60 -12.75
CA ARG A 60 -1.65 -5.54 -13.24
C ARG A 60 -0.29 -6.10 -13.68
N LEU A 61 0.26 -7.06 -12.94
CA LEU A 61 1.51 -7.74 -13.30
C LEU A 61 1.36 -8.51 -14.60
N ALA A 62 0.31 -9.31 -14.74
CA ALA A 62 0.02 -10.06 -15.96
C ALA A 62 -0.09 -9.14 -17.19
N GLU A 63 -0.72 -7.98 -17.05
CA GLU A 63 -0.82 -7.00 -18.13
C GLU A 63 0.53 -6.36 -18.49
N VAL A 64 1.38 -6.10 -17.51
CA VAL A 64 2.75 -5.59 -17.74
C VAL A 64 3.61 -6.65 -18.42
N GLU A 65 3.56 -7.90 -17.94
CA GLU A 65 4.26 -9.03 -18.53
C GLU A 65 3.82 -9.27 -19.98
N ARG A 66 2.52 -9.19 -20.27
CA ARG A 66 1.97 -9.28 -21.63
C ARG A 66 2.53 -8.19 -22.54
N LYS A 67 2.56 -6.94 -22.07
CA LYS A 67 3.10 -5.80 -22.84
C LYS A 67 4.60 -5.96 -23.11
N LEU A 68 5.37 -6.39 -22.10
CA LEU A 68 6.80 -6.62 -22.24
C LEU A 68 7.09 -7.79 -23.20
N GLY A 69 6.32 -8.87 -23.12
CA GLY A 69 6.42 -9.99 -24.07
C GLY A 69 6.15 -9.57 -25.52
N ALA A 70 5.10 -8.76 -25.74
CA ALA A 70 4.78 -8.25 -27.07
C ALA A 70 5.88 -7.31 -27.63
N LEU A 71 6.48 -6.48 -26.77
CA LEU A 71 7.64 -5.66 -27.13
C LEU A 71 8.86 -6.51 -27.47
N GLY A 72 9.12 -7.58 -26.71
CA GLY A 72 10.22 -8.51 -26.98
C GLY A 72 10.09 -9.26 -28.32
N GLN A 73 8.86 -9.48 -28.80
CA GLN A 73 8.59 -10.09 -30.11
C GLN A 73 8.70 -9.12 -31.29
N LEU A 74 8.63 -7.80 -31.06
CA LEU A 74 8.78 -6.78 -32.10
C LEU A 74 10.24 -6.40 -32.38
N ILE A 75 11.15 -6.76 -31.46
CA ILE A 75 12.58 -6.40 -31.52
C ILE A 75 13.45 -7.60 -31.99
N ASN A 76 12.87 -8.81 -32.06
CA ASN A 76 13.49 -10.01 -32.67
C ASN A 76 12.92 -10.28 -34.06
#